data_AF-A0A938S6G5-F1
#
_entry.id   AF-A0A938S6G5-F1
#
_cell.length_a   1.000
_cell.length_b   1.000
_cell.length_c   1.000
_cell.angle_alpha   90.00
_cell.angle_beta   90.00
_cell.angle_gamma   90.00
#
_symmetry.space_group_name_H-M   'P 1'
#
loop_
_entity.id
_entity.type
_entity.pdbx_description
1 polymer ?
#
loop_
_entity_poly.entity_id
_entity_poly.type
_entity_poly.pdbx_seq_one_letter_code
_entity_poly.pdbx_strand_id
1 'polypeptide(L)'
;QRHVAAHRGETCAMCSACLGCPRGVAVEEILRCSLYYRQEQNDPALARAVYHELAPGQLPQNCADCGHCERVCPNGLPVRRLLREAHVALA
;
A
#
# COMPACT_ATOMS: atom_id res chain seq x y z
N GLN A 1 -7.25 18.79 -10.27
CA GLN A 1 -7.06 17.75 -9.23
C GLN A 1 -8.42 17.13 -8.81
N ARG A 2 -9.14 16.44 -9.71
CA ARG A 2 -10.52 15.92 -9.48
C ARG A 2 -10.65 14.38 -9.55
N HIS A 3 -9.57 13.62 -9.36
CA HIS A 3 -9.60 12.14 -9.52
C HIS A 3 -9.70 11.34 -8.21
N VAL A 4 -9.53 11.96 -7.04
CA VAL A 4 -9.43 11.22 -5.77
C VAL A 4 -10.78 10.60 -5.34
N ALA A 5 -11.91 11.24 -5.65
CA ALA A 5 -13.23 10.82 -5.18
C ALA A 5 -13.78 9.52 -5.81
N ALA A 6 -13.27 9.10 -6.97
CA ALA A 6 -13.84 7.97 -7.73
C ALA A 6 -13.48 6.58 -7.16
N HIS A 7 -12.57 6.50 -6.18
CA HIS A 7 -12.02 5.22 -5.68
C HIS A 7 -12.18 5.03 -4.17
N ARG A 8 -13.25 5.58 -3.56
CA ARG A 8 -13.51 5.41 -2.12
C ARG A 8 -13.56 3.94 -1.73
N GLY A 9 -12.74 3.54 -0.77
CA GLY A 9 -12.76 2.20 -0.17
C GLY A 9 -12.21 1.05 -1.03
N GLU A 10 -11.98 1.26 -2.33
CA GLU A 10 -11.71 0.17 -3.27
C GLU A 10 -10.27 0.12 -3.79
N THR A 11 -9.64 1.26 -4.07
CA THR A 11 -8.32 1.28 -4.72
C THR A 11 -7.45 2.45 -4.23
N CYS A 12 -6.16 2.17 -4.05
CA CYS A 12 -5.19 3.21 -3.73
C CYS A 12 -5.00 4.15 -4.92
N ALA A 13 -5.29 5.43 -4.72
CA ALA A 13 -5.23 6.45 -5.77
C ALA A 13 -3.83 7.09 -5.91
N MET A 14 -2.79 6.54 -5.27
CA MET A 14 -1.41 7.06 -5.31
C MET A 14 -1.33 8.57 -4.99
N CYS A 15 -1.98 8.95 -3.89
CA CYS A 15 -2.10 10.36 -3.46
C CYS A 15 -1.09 10.76 -2.37
N SER A 16 -0.24 9.84 -1.92
CA SER A 16 0.78 10.07 -0.89
C SER A 16 0.29 10.58 0.49
N ALA A 17 -1.02 10.64 0.73
CA ALA A 17 -1.57 11.12 2.01
C ALA A 17 -1.17 10.25 3.22
N CYS A 18 -0.83 8.98 2.98
CA CYS A 18 -0.48 8.00 4.01
C CYS A 18 1.03 7.89 4.30
N LEU A 19 1.85 8.78 3.73
CA LEU A 19 3.28 8.86 4.04
C LEU A 19 3.51 9.23 5.51
N GLY A 20 4.66 8.81 6.06
CA GLY A 20 5.03 9.12 7.45
C GLY A 20 4.50 8.13 8.49
N CYS A 21 4.41 6.83 8.13
CA CYS A 21 4.06 5.80 9.12
C CYS A 21 5.00 5.87 10.34
N PRO A 22 4.48 5.94 11.58
CA PRO A 22 5.30 6.01 12.79
C PRO A 22 6.23 4.81 13.02
N ARG A 23 5.99 3.71 12.30
CA ARG A 23 6.80 2.48 12.36
C ARG A 23 7.73 2.31 11.15
N GLY A 24 7.78 3.29 10.25
CA GLY A 24 8.63 3.24 9.06
C GLY A 24 8.10 2.36 7.92
N VAL A 25 6.88 1.80 8.04
CA VAL A 25 6.28 0.98 6.97
C VAL A 25 6.07 1.83 5.71
N ALA A 26 6.53 1.33 4.56
CA ALA A 26 6.42 2.01 3.26
C ALA A 26 5.02 1.81 2.64
N VAL A 27 4.01 2.42 3.29
CA VAL A 27 2.59 2.16 3.00
C VAL A 27 2.24 2.37 1.53
N GLU A 28 2.66 3.50 0.94
CA GLU A 28 2.33 3.82 -0.44
C GLU A 28 2.99 2.86 -1.42
N GLU A 29 4.28 2.57 -1.24
CA GLU A 29 5.05 1.66 -2.08
C GLU A 29 4.45 0.25 -2.07
N ILE A 30 4.08 -0.27 -0.90
CA ILE A 30 3.48 -1.60 -0.77
C ILE A 30 2.13 -1.66 -1.49
N LEU A 31 1.29 -0.62 -1.33
CA LEU A 31 0.02 -0.54 -2.05
C LEU A 31 0.23 -0.45 -3.56
N ARG A 32 1.25 0.28 -4.02
CA ARG A 32 1.63 0.35 -5.43
C ARG A 32 2.05 -1.02 -5.98
N CYS A 33 2.89 -1.77 -5.26
CA CYS A 33 3.23 -3.14 -5.66
C CYS A 33 1.99 -4.04 -5.72
N SER A 34 1.05 -3.87 -4.78
CA SER A 34 -0.22 -4.62 -4.82
C SER A 34 -1.06 -4.30 -6.07
N LEU A 35 -1.08 -3.04 -6.53
CA LEU A 35 -1.76 -2.67 -7.78
C LEU A 35 -1.08 -3.27 -9.01
N TYR A 36 0.26 -3.29 -9.03
CA TYR A 36 1.03 -3.95 -10.10
C TYR A 36 0.78 -5.45 -10.11
N TYR A 37 0.58 -6.07 -8.95
CA TYR A 37 0.29 -7.49 -8.88
C TYR A 37 -1.15 -7.85 -9.32
N ARG A 38 -2.14 -7.00 -9.02
CA ARG A 38 -3.58 -7.32 -9.20
C ARG A 38 -4.15 -6.97 -10.58
N GLN A 39 -3.53 -6.10 -11.37
CA GLN A 39 -4.07 -5.71 -12.67
C GLN A 39 -3.57 -6.66 -13.78
N GLU A 40 -4.50 -7.10 -14.64
CA GLU A 40 -4.23 -8.08 -15.71
C GLU A 40 -3.18 -7.63 -16.74
N GLN A 41 -3.00 -6.32 -16.90
CA GLN A 41 -2.01 -5.74 -17.84
C GLN A 41 -0.67 -5.40 -17.19
N ASN A 42 -0.49 -5.65 -15.89
CA ASN A 42 0.76 -5.37 -15.19
C ASN A 42 1.65 -6.62 -15.08
N ASP A 43 2.87 -6.42 -14.57
CA ASP A 43 3.90 -7.45 -14.43
C ASP A 43 4.03 -7.89 -12.96
N PRO A 44 3.51 -9.08 -12.58
CA PRO A 44 3.66 -9.62 -11.23
C PRO A 44 5.11 -9.87 -10.81
N ALA A 45 6.02 -10.14 -11.76
CA ALA A 45 7.43 -10.35 -11.45
C ALA A 45 8.09 -9.02 -11.08
N LEU A 46 7.78 -7.95 -11.81
CA LEU A 46 8.19 -6.59 -11.44
C LEU A 46 7.61 -6.18 -10.07
N ALA A 47 6.34 -6.47 -9.81
CA ALA A 47 5.71 -6.17 -8.53
C ALA A 47 6.44 -6.83 -7.35
N ARG A 48 6.84 -8.09 -7.49
CA ARG A 48 7.65 -8.82 -6.51
C ARG A 48 9.05 -8.24 -6.39
N ALA A 49 9.72 -7.97 -7.51
CA ALA A 49 11.07 -7.41 -7.51
C ALA A 49 11.13 -6.08 -6.74
N VAL A 50 10.24 -5.14 -7.06
CA VAL A 50 10.14 -3.84 -6.36
C VAL A 50 9.77 -4.02 -4.89
N TYR A 51 8.92 -5.00 -4.56
CA TYR A 51 8.58 -5.29 -3.16
C TYR A 51 9.80 -5.80 -2.36
N HIS A 52 10.65 -6.64 -2.96
CA HIS A 52 11.85 -7.18 -2.31
C HIS A 52 12.99 -6.15 -2.17
N GLU A 53 12.93 -5.02 -2.87
CA GLU A 53 13.85 -3.89 -2.68
C GLU A 53 13.57 -3.08 -1.40
N LEU A 54 12.39 -3.27 -0.78
CA LEU A 54 12.05 -2.60 0.48
C LEU A 54 12.95 -3.09 1.62
N ALA A 55 13.43 -2.16 2.44
CA ALA A 55 14.22 -2.51 3.60
C ALA A 55 13.38 -3.35 4.59
N PRO A 56 13.98 -4.27 5.36
CA PRO A 56 13.24 -5.10 6.32
C PRO A 56 12.36 -4.32 7.31
N GLY A 57 12.77 -3.10 7.68
CA GLY A 57 12.01 -2.18 8.54
C GLY A 57 10.81 -1.48 7.87
N GLN A 58 10.74 -1.51 6.53
CA GLN A 58 9.65 -0.90 5.75
C GLN A 58 8.50 -1.87 5.48
N LEU A 59 8.68 -3.17 5.76
CA LEU A 59 7.70 -4.21 5.45
C LEU A 59 6.49 -4.18 6.40
N PRO A 60 5.32 -4.70 5.97
CA PRO A 60 4.08 -4.76 6.77
C PRO A 60 4.22 -5.42 8.13
N GLN A 61 5.17 -6.35 8.29
CA GLN A 61 5.49 -7.01 9.56
C GLN A 61 5.86 -6.04 10.70
N ASN A 62 6.31 -4.82 10.38
CA ASN A 62 6.63 -3.79 11.38
C ASN A 62 5.41 -2.93 11.79
N CYS A 63 4.26 -3.16 11.16
CA CYS A 63 3.04 -2.43 11.47
C CYS A 63 2.57 -2.76 12.90
N ALA A 64 2.43 -1.73 13.73
CA ALA A 64 1.90 -1.85 15.09
C ALA A 64 0.38 -1.58 15.17
N ASP A 65 -0.34 -1.77 14.06
CA ASP A 65 -1.77 -1.51 13.91
C ASP A 65 -2.26 -0.11 14.39
N CYS A 66 -1.38 0.91 14.37
CA CYS A 66 -1.66 2.26 14.90
C CYS A 66 -2.79 3.05 14.20
N GLY A 67 -3.20 2.61 13.00
CA GLY A 67 -4.29 3.20 12.21
C GLY A 67 -3.98 4.58 11.61
N HIS A 68 -2.74 5.08 11.67
CA HIS A 68 -2.38 6.39 11.12
C HIS A 68 -2.75 6.51 9.63
N CYS A 69 -2.32 5.55 8.81
CA CYS A 69 -2.57 5.53 7.38
C CYS A 69 -4.06 5.53 6.99
N GLU A 70 -4.91 4.87 7.78
CA GLU A 70 -6.37 4.84 7.54
C GLU A 70 -7.02 6.17 7.90
N ARG A 71 -6.60 6.82 9.02
CA ARG A 71 -7.12 8.13 9.43
C ARG A 71 -6.82 9.24 8.43
N VAL A 72 -5.65 9.19 7.78
CA VAL A 72 -5.22 10.21 6.80
C VAL A 72 -5.63 9.88 5.36
N CYS A 73 -6.16 8.68 5.10
CA CYS A 73 -6.54 8.28 3.76
C CYS A 73 -7.81 9.02 3.31
N PRO A 74 -7.75 9.89 2.28
CA PRO A 74 -8.93 10.62 1.81
C PRO A 74 -10.00 9.71 1.19
N ASN A 75 -9.60 8.49 0.80
CA ASN A 75 -10.48 7.48 0.21
C ASN A 75 -11.04 6.50 1.23
N GLY A 76 -10.65 6.60 2.52
CA GLY A 76 -11.13 5.68 3.56
C GLY A 76 -10.77 4.21 3.32
N LEU A 77 -9.60 3.95 2.74
CA LEU A 77 -9.17 2.59 2.45
C LEU A 77 -8.90 1.79 3.74
N PRO A 78 -9.18 0.48 3.77
CA PRO A 78 -8.78 -0.39 4.86
C PRO A 78 -7.28 -0.74 4.76
N VAL A 79 -6.42 0.28 4.85
CA VAL A 79 -4.99 0.20 4.52
C VAL A 79 -4.28 -0.94 5.25
N ARG A 80 -4.52 -1.15 6.56
CA ARG A 80 -3.83 -2.21 7.31
C ARG A 80 -4.15 -3.60 6.77
N ARG A 81 -5.41 -3.83 6.37
CA ARG A 81 -5.82 -5.08 5.71
C ARG A 81 -5.11 -5.24 4.37
N LEU A 82 -5.09 -4.18 3.55
CA LEU A 82 -4.45 -4.21 2.24
C LEU A 82 -2.93 -4.48 2.33
N LEU A 83 -2.25 -3.92 3.34
CA LEU A 83 -0.83 -4.18 3.58
C LEU A 83 -0.56 -5.67 3.89
N ARG A 84 -1.42 -6.31 4.70
CA ARG A 84 -1.32 -7.75 5.00
C ARG A 84 -1.55 -8.60 3.76
N GLU A 85 -2.59 -8.28 2.98
CA GLU A 85 -2.88 -8.99 1.72
C GLU A 85 -1.75 -8.83 0.71
N ALA A 86 -1.17 -7.63 0.59
CA ALA A 86 -0.01 -7.39 -0.27
C ALA A 86 1.19 -8.22 0.16
N HIS A 87 1.48 -8.31 1.46
CA HIS A 87 2.57 -9.13 1.97
C HIS A 87 2.41 -10.61 1.59
N VAL A 88 1.21 -11.17 1.79
CA VAL A 88 0.91 -12.57 1.44
C VAL A 88 1.10 -12.83 -0.06
N ALA A 89 0.75 -11.86 -0.91
CA ALA A 89 0.85 -12.01 -2.37
C ALA A 89 2.27 -11.83 -2.93
N LEU A 90 3.09 -11.00 -2.28
CA LEU A 90 4.36 -10.50 -2.83
C LEU A 90 5.62 -11.05 -2.15
N ALA A 91 5.51 -11.59 -0.92
CA ALA A 91 6.65 -12.16 -0.20
C ALA A 91 7.16 -13.47 -0.79
#